data_AF-A0A7Y1MV24-F1
#
_entry.id   AF-A0A7Y1MV24-F1
#
_cell.length_a   1.000
_cell.length_b   1.000
_cell.length_c   1.000
_cell.angle_alpha   90.00
_cell.angle_beta   90.00
_cell.angle_gamma   90.00
#
_symmetry.space_group_name_H-M   'P 1'
#
loop_
_entity.id
_entity.type
_entity.pdbx_description
1 polymer ?
#
loop_
_entity_poly.entity_id
_entity_poly.type
_entity_poly.pdbx_seq_one_letter_code
_entity_poly.pdbx_strand_id
1 'polypeptide(L)' 'MTNREALMVSLLAEGMSNKQIAQRVSISEYTVRDHLSSVFKKMEVDSRLALLVKLGIASA' A
#
# COMPACT_ATOMS: atom_id res chain seq x y z
N MET A 1 -7.75 -3.41 -9.72
CA MET A 1 -7.50 -2.92 -8.34
C MET A 1 -8.84 -2.57 -7.70
N THR A 2 -9.04 -2.83 -6.41
CA THR A 2 -10.28 -2.47 -5.68
C THR A 2 -10.17 -1.09 -5.03
N ASN A 3 -11.29 -0.51 -4.60
CA ASN A 3 -11.31 0.76 -3.85
C ASN A 3 -10.49 0.68 -2.56
N ARG A 4 -10.50 -0.47 -1.87
CA ARG A 4 -9.70 -0.66 -0.66
C ARG A 4 -8.21 -0.74 -0.96
N GLU A 5 -7.83 -1.43 -2.03
CA GLU A 5 -6.43 -1.49 -2.48
C GLU A 5 -5.91 -0.11 -2.87
N ALA A 6 -6.69 0.67 -3.63
CA ALA A 6 -6.34 2.04 -4.00
C ALA A 6 -6.13 2.94 -2.77
N LEU A 7 -7.00 2.82 -1.76
CA LEU A 7 -6.84 3.53 -0.49
C LEU A 7 -5.57 3.11 0.26
N MET A 8 -5.22 1.81 0.27
CA MET A 8 -3.97 1.38 0.90
C MET A 8 -2.75 2.00 0.20
N VAL A 9 -2.78 2.06 -1.14
CA VAL A 9 -1.71 2.67 -1.94
C VAL A 9 -1.58 4.16 -1.67
N SER A 10 -2.68 4.91 -1.59
CA SER A 10 -2.63 6.35 -1.32
C SER A 10 -2.03 6.66 0.05
N LEU A 11 -2.44 5.92 1.09
CA LEU A 11 -1.90 6.11 2.44
C LEU A 11 -0.44 5.66 2.54
N LEU A 12 -0.05 4.64 1.77
CA LEU A 12 1.33 4.20 1.66
C LEU A 12 2.21 5.25 0.98
N ALA A 13 1.67 5.95 -0.03
CA ALA A 13 2.31 7.08 -0.71
C ALA A 13 2.51 8.30 0.21
N GLU A 14 1.62 8.49 1.19
CA GLU A 14 1.79 9.49 2.27
C GLU A 14 2.88 9.10 3.29
N GLY A 15 3.59 7.99 3.08
CA GLY A 15 4.65 7.52 3.97
C GLY A 15 4.16 6.77 5.21
N MET A 16 2.87 6.45 5.31
CA MET A 16 2.32 5.76 6.48
C MET A 16 2.76 4.30 6.54
N SER A 17 3.25 3.85 7.70
CA SER A 17 3.46 2.42 7.99
C SER A 17 2.15 1.61 8.01
N ASN A 18 2.24 0.28 7.89
CA ASN A 18 1.06 -0.59 7.90
C ASN A 18 0.24 -0.44 9.18
N LYS A 19 0.92 -0.24 10.32
CA LYS A 19 0.29 0.05 11.63
C LYS A 19 -0.48 1.37 11.61
N GLN A 20 0.08 2.44 11.05
CA GLN A 20 -0.60 3.73 10.94
C GLN A 20 -1.82 3.66 9.99
N ILE A 21 -1.68 2.95 8.87
CA ILE A 21 -2.79 2.70 7.94
C ILE A 21 -3.92 1.93 8.66
N ALA A 22 -3.57 0.86 9.36
CA ALA A 22 -4.51 0.03 10.11
C ALA A 22 -5.31 0.85 11.12
N GLN A 23 -4.63 1.71 11.88
CA GLN A 23 -5.26 2.64 12.83
C GLN A 23 -6.18 3.64 12.11
N ARG A 24 -5.72 4.24 11.01
CA ARG A 24 -6.46 5.27 10.26
C ARG A 24 -7.76 4.77 9.65
N VAL A 25 -7.76 3.53 9.15
CA VAL A 25 -8.92 2.93 8.47
C VAL A 25 -9.66 1.89 9.32
N SER A 26 -9.30 1.79 10.60
CA SER A 26 -9.92 0.93 11.62
C SER A 26 -10.00 -0.55 11.23
N ILE A 27 -8.90 -1.12 10.75
CA ILE A 27 -8.74 -2.57 10.46
C ILE A 27 -7.46 -3.11 11.10
N SER A 28 -7.23 -4.42 11.02
CA SER A 28 -5.99 -5.01 11.53
C SER A 28 -4.80 -4.74 10.61
N GLU A 29 -3.59 -4.68 11.18
CA GLU A 29 -2.35 -4.60 10.39
C GLU A 29 -2.17 -5.82 9.47
N TYR A 30 -2.65 -6.98 9.89
CA TYR A 30 -2.72 -8.18 9.05
C TYR A 30 -3.56 -7.93 7.78
N THR A 31 -4.74 -7.33 7.92
CA THR A 31 -5.63 -7.01 6.79
C THR A 31 -5.00 -5.98 5.85
N VAL A 32 -4.28 -4.98 6.38
CA VAL A 32 -3.51 -4.03 5.56
C VAL A 32 -2.46 -4.77 4.75
N ARG A 33 -1.70 -5.67 5.38
CA ARG A 33 -0.68 -6.48 4.69
C ARG A 33 -1.31 -7.33 3.59
N ASP A 34 -2.46 -7.95 3.83
CA ASP A 34 -3.15 -8.77 2.83
C ASP A 34 -3.60 -7.96 1.59
N HIS A 35 -4.16 -6.76 1.81
CA HIS A 35 -4.46 -5.83 0.73
C HIS A 35 -3.20 -5.41 -0.04
N LEU A 36 -2.12 -5.05 0.65
CA LEU A 36 -0.86 -4.66 0.01
C LEU A 36 -0.21 -5.82 -0.75
N SER A 37 -0.25 -7.06 -0.23
CA SER A 37 0.20 -8.25 -0.95
C SER A 37 -0.58 -8.45 -2.26
N SER A 38 -1.90 -8.24 -2.23
CA SER A 38 -2.74 -8.29 -3.44
C SER A 38 -2.37 -7.19 -4.44
N VAL A 39 -2.06 -5.98 -3.96
CA VAL A 39 -1.56 -4.88 -4.80
C VAL A 39 -0.22 -5.25 -5.42
N PHE A 40 0.75 -5.71 -4.63
CA PHE A 40 2.09 -6.09 -5.12
C PHE A 40 2.00 -7.14 -6.23
N LYS A 41 1.17 -8.18 -6.04
CA LYS A 41 0.92 -9.20 -7.06
C LYS A 41 0.29 -8.61 -8.33
N LYS A 42 -0.73 -7.75 -8.20
CA LYS A 42 -1.42 -7.11 -9.34
C LYS A 42 -0.52 -6.13 -10.10
N MET A 43 0.39 -5.49 -9.38
CA MET A 43 1.32 -4.51 -9.94
C MET A 43 2.65 -5.15 -10.35
N GLU A 44 2.82 -6.47 -10.20
CA GLU A 44 4.04 -7.20 -10.53
C GLU A 44 5.30 -6.56 -9.91
N VAL A 45 5.20 -6.26 -8.62
CA VAL A 45 6.30 -5.72 -7.81
C VAL A 45 6.45 -6.54 -6.54
N ASP A 46 7.64 -6.56 -5.98
CA ASP A 46 8.00 -7.37 -4.80
C ASP A 46 8.05 -6.58 -3.50
N SER A 47 8.04 -5.25 -3.59
CA SER A 47 8.35 -4.39 -2.46
C SER A 47 7.60 -3.06 -2.50
N ARG A 48 7.51 -2.45 -1.31
CA ARG A 48 6.98 -1.10 -1.12
C ARG A 48 7.67 -0.08 -2.02
N LEU A 49 9.00 -0.12 -2.07
CA LEU A 49 9.79 0.82 -2.86
C LEU A 49 9.55 0.61 -4.35
N ALA A 50 9.58 -0.64 -4.83
CA ALA A 50 9.27 -0.95 -6.22
C ALA A 50 7.86 -0.48 -6.62
N LEU A 51 6.86 -0.64 -5.73
CA LEU A 51 5.52 -0.09 -5.95
C LEU A 51 5.54 1.44 -6.09
N LEU A 52 6.21 2.15 -5.17
CA LEU A 52 6.28 3.62 -5.19
C LEU A 52 6.99 4.16 -6.43
N VAL A 53 8.09 3.51 -6.85
CA VAL A 53 8.81 3.85 -8.08
C VAL A 53 7.93 3.60 -9.31
N LYS A 54 7.28 2.44 -9.38
CA LYS A 54 6.38 2.09 -10.51
C LYS A 54 5.20 3.05 -10.65
N LEU A 55 4.74 3.62 -9.55
CA LEU A 55 3.67 4.63 -9.52
C LEU A 55 4.17 6.07 -9.76
N GLY A 56 5.49 6.28 -9.92
CA GLY A 56 6.08 7.62 -10.09
C GLY A 56 6.01 8.49 -8.83
N ILE A 57 5.84 7.88 -7.66
CA ILE A 57 5.70 8.56 -6.37
C ILE A 57 7.07 8.73 -5.71
N ALA A 58 7.98 7.78 -5.93
CA ALA A 58 9.38 7.94 -5.56
C ALA A 58 10.10 8.77 -6.64
N SER A 59 10.16 10.09 -6.44
CA SER A 59 11.01 11.00 -7.22
C SER A 59 11.53 12.08 -6.27
N ALA A 60 12.65 11.78 -5.62
CA ALA A 60 13.60 12.71 -5.03
C ALA A 60 14.96 12.01 -4.93
#